data_AF-A0A1E5A6N1-F1
#
_entry.id   AF-A0A1E5A6N1-F1
#
_cell.length_a   1.000
_cell.length_b   1.000
_cell.length_c   1.000
_cell.angle_alpha   90.00
_cell.angle_beta   90.00
_cell.angle_gamma   90.00
#
_symmetry.space_group_name_H-M   'P 1'
#
loop_
_entity.id
_entity.type
_entity.pdbx_description
1 polymer ?
#
loop_
_entity_poly.entity_id
_entity_poly.type
_entity_poly.pdbx_seq_one_letter_code
_entity_poly.pdbx_strand_id
1 'polypeptide(L)'
;MDKHCTSHLDLLLAEVVNNVLEHGSDSVCDTFINVSTWIHDDKIILVIRDNGRQTPDQSVYKNATLPNATDLPENGWGLGLINLLADDINLSRNQNINTIQITKLRNQTVSGPSTCQSTYQAF
;
A
#
# COMPACT_ATOMS: atom_id res chain seq x y z
N MET A 1 -15.28 -7.81 4.69
CA MET A 1 -14.29 -6.78 4.33
C MET A 1 -15.02 -5.66 3.60
N ASP A 2 -14.75 -4.40 3.93
CA ASP A 2 -15.20 -3.28 3.12
C ASP A 2 -14.55 -3.39 1.72
N LYS A 3 -15.38 -3.36 0.67
CA LYS A 3 -14.92 -3.52 -0.71
C LYS A 3 -13.96 -2.41 -1.12
N HIS A 4 -14.12 -1.20 -0.59
CA HIS A 4 -13.28 -0.05 -0.92
C HIS A 4 -11.86 -0.16 -0.34
N CYS A 5 -11.71 -0.71 0.85
CA CYS A 5 -10.40 -0.93 1.48
C CYS A 5 -9.60 -2.00 0.71
N THR A 6 -10.28 -3.00 0.17
CA THR A 6 -9.64 -4.08 -0.60
C THR A 6 -9.10 -3.56 -1.93
N SER A 7 -9.90 -2.78 -2.68
CA SER A 7 -9.45 -2.21 -3.96
C SER A 7 -8.27 -1.25 -3.83
N HIS A 8 -8.21 -0.47 -2.75
CA HIS A 8 -7.06 0.41 -2.51
C HIS A 8 -5.79 -0.38 -2.20
N LEU A 9 -5.92 -1.49 -1.46
CA LEU A 9 -4.78 -2.34 -1.14
C LEU A 9 -4.23 -3.05 -2.38
N ASP A 10 -5.11 -3.54 -3.27
CA ASP A 10 -4.73 -4.19 -4.52
C ASP A 10 -3.94 -3.22 -5.43
N LEU A 11 -4.44 -1.99 -5.57
CA LEU A 11 -3.77 -0.97 -6.38
C LEU A 11 -2.43 -0.57 -5.76
N LEU A 12 -2.40 -0.34 -4.44
CA LEU A 12 -1.17 0.02 -3.74
C LEU A 12 -0.11 -1.09 -3.85
N LEU A 13 -0.51 -2.37 -3.72
CA LEU A 13 0.41 -3.49 -3.89
C LEU A 13 0.94 -3.56 -5.32
N ALA A 14 0.08 -3.42 -6.34
CA ALA A 14 0.47 -3.46 -7.74
C ALA A 14 1.51 -2.37 -8.06
N GLU A 15 1.25 -1.12 -7.65
CA GLU A 15 2.15 0.00 -7.89
C GLU A 15 3.51 -0.19 -7.18
N VAL A 16 3.50 -0.66 -5.93
CA VAL A 16 4.75 -0.84 -5.18
C VAL A 16 5.59 -1.95 -5.76
N VAL A 17 4.97 -3.08 -6.13
CA VAL A 17 5.68 -4.21 -6.75
C VAL A 17 6.21 -3.82 -8.12
N ASN A 18 5.43 -3.09 -8.93
CA ASN A 18 5.90 -2.58 -10.22
C ASN A 18 7.09 -1.64 -10.05
N ASN A 19 7.04 -0.71 -9.09
CA ASN A 19 8.17 0.18 -8.80
C ASN A 19 9.43 -0.59 -8.40
N VAL A 20 9.30 -1.63 -7.57
CA VAL A 20 10.43 -2.47 -7.17
C VAL A 20 10.99 -3.25 -8.38
N LEU A 21 10.14 -3.74 -9.28
CA LEU A 21 10.57 -4.42 -10.50
C LEU A 21 11.29 -3.48 -11.48
N GLU A 22 10.77 -2.26 -11.69
CA GLU A 22 11.39 -1.25 -12.55
C GLU A 22 12.74 -0.76 -12.01
N HIS A 23 12.90 -0.75 -10.69
CA HIS A 23 14.17 -0.44 -10.02
C HIS A 23 15.06 -1.68 -9.77
N GLY A 24 14.63 -2.85 -10.25
CA GLY A 24 15.31 -4.13 -10.12
C GLY A 24 16.71 -4.14 -10.76
N SER A 25 17.58 -5.01 -10.24
CA SER A 25 19.01 -5.00 -10.56
C SER A 25 19.33 -5.37 -12.02
N ASP A 26 20.41 -4.81 -12.58
CA ASP A 26 20.92 -5.14 -13.91
C ASP A 26 21.40 -6.60 -14.07
N SER A 27 21.54 -7.33 -12.95
CA SER A 27 21.97 -8.71 -12.90
C SER A 27 20.79 -9.64 -12.58
N VAL A 28 20.39 -10.46 -13.56
CA VAL A 28 19.24 -11.38 -13.45
C VAL A 28 19.51 -12.56 -12.49
N CYS A 29 20.77 -12.82 -12.15
CA CYS A 29 21.12 -13.88 -11.20
C CYS A 29 20.89 -13.40 -9.76
N ASP A 30 20.07 -14.16 -9.02
CA ASP A 30 19.76 -14.01 -7.59
C ASP A 30 18.83 -12.86 -7.18
N THR A 31 18.06 -12.26 -8.09
CA THR A 31 17.03 -11.28 -7.71
C THR A 31 15.84 -11.93 -7.01
N PHE A 32 15.34 -11.28 -5.95
CA PHE A 32 14.11 -11.69 -5.29
C PHE A 32 13.22 -10.51 -4.93
N ILE A 33 11.93 -10.79 -4.85
CA ILE A 33 10.94 -9.91 -4.21
C ILE A 33 10.17 -10.77 -3.21
N ASN A 34 10.18 -10.36 -1.95
CA ASN A 34 9.36 -10.95 -0.91
C ASN A 34 8.27 -9.96 -0.52
N VAL A 35 7.02 -10.39 -0.61
CA VAL A 35 5.86 -9.63 -0.14
C VAL A 35 5.28 -10.35 1.06
N SER A 36 5.10 -9.62 2.15
CA SER A 36 4.49 -10.12 3.38
C SER A 36 3.39 -9.15 3.82
N THR A 37 2.29 -9.70 4.32
CA THR A 37 1.13 -8.91 4.77
C THR A 37 0.72 -9.33 6.17
N TRP A 38 0.54 -8.35 7.06
CA TRP A 38 -0.05 -8.55 8.38
C TRP A 38 -1.37 -7.80 8.44
N ILE A 39 -2.42 -8.52 8.79
CA ILE A 39 -3.76 -7.97 8.92
C ILE A 39 -4.06 -7.87 10.41
N HIS A 40 -4.24 -6.65 10.89
CA HIS A 40 -4.73 -6.34 12.22
C HIS A 40 -6.18 -5.84 12.14
N ASP A 41 -6.81 -5.64 13.29
CA ASP A 41 -8.20 -5.15 13.36
C ASP A 41 -8.30 -3.69 12.91
N ASP A 42 -7.28 -2.88 13.20
CA ASP A 42 -7.23 -1.43 12.94
C ASP A 42 -6.42 -1.07 11.69
N LYS A 43 -5.57 -1.96 11.18
CA LYS A 43 -4.68 -1.68 10.07
C LYS A 43 -4.24 -2.92 9.29
N ILE A 44 -3.70 -2.68 8.12
CA ILE A 44 -3.00 -3.64 7.28
C ILE A 44 -1.58 -3.13 7.11
N ILE A 45 -0.60 -4.00 7.29
CA ILE A 45 0.81 -3.70 7.07
C ILE A 45 1.28 -4.56 5.90
N LEU A 46 1.79 -3.92 4.85
CA LEU A 46 2.48 -4.54 3.74
C LEU A 46 3.98 -4.34 3.94
N VAL A 47 4.77 -5.39 3.80
CA VAL A 47 6.23 -5.30 3.74
C VAL A 47 6.71 -5.93 2.45
N ILE A 48 7.39 -5.14 1.64
CA ILE A 48 8.05 -5.58 0.42
C ILE A 48 9.55 -5.53 0.67
N ARG A 49 10.25 -6.62 0.35
CA ARG A 49 11.71 -6.70 0.40
C ARG A 49 12.25 -7.14 -0.94
N ASP A 50 13.31 -6.49 -1.37
CA ASP A 50 14.03 -6.82 -2.60
C ASP A 50 15.52 -6.59 -2.43
N ASN A 51 16.31 -7.18 -3.32
CA ASN A 51 17.75 -6.97 -3.41
C ASN A 51 18.15 -6.14 -4.64
N GLY A 52 17.23 -5.35 -5.17
CA GLY A 52 17.45 -4.44 -6.29
C GLY A 52 18.31 -3.23 -5.93
N ARG A 53 18.35 -2.25 -6.84
CA ARG A 53 19.05 -0.98 -6.59
C ARG A 53 18.41 -0.27 -5.40
N GLN A 54 19.15 0.62 -4.75
CA GLN A 54 18.64 1.34 -3.58
C GLN A 54 17.33 2.05 -3.93
N THR A 55 16.30 1.79 -3.13
CA THR A 55 15.00 2.44 -3.26
C THR A 55 15.19 3.95 -3.06
N PRO A 56 14.47 4.81 -3.80
CA PRO A 56 14.52 6.26 -3.58
C PRO A 56 14.21 6.62 -2.12
N ASP A 57 14.72 7.75 -1.65
CA ASP A 57 14.49 8.20 -0.28
C ASP A 57 13.00 8.34 0.03
N GLN A 58 12.62 8.16 1.30
CA GLN A 58 11.23 8.22 1.77
C GLN A 58 10.56 9.56 1.43
N SER A 59 11.33 10.64 1.34
CA SER A 59 10.86 11.96 0.91
C SER A 59 10.33 11.96 -0.52
N VAL A 60 10.86 11.13 -1.42
CA VAL A 60 10.40 11.02 -2.81
C VAL A 60 8.98 10.49 -2.85
N TYR A 61 8.66 9.47 -2.04
CA TYR A 61 7.30 8.94 -1.92
C TYR A 61 6.36 9.96 -1.27
N LYS A 62 6.76 10.55 -0.15
CA LYS A 62 5.91 11.49 0.62
C LYS A 62 5.58 12.78 -0.14
N ASN A 63 6.48 13.22 -0.99
CA ASN A 63 6.30 14.44 -1.79
C ASN A 63 5.75 14.16 -3.20
N ALA A 64 5.51 12.89 -3.55
CA ALA A 64 4.97 12.55 -4.85
C ALA A 64 3.53 13.05 -4.98
N THR A 65 3.28 13.82 -6.03
CA THR A 65 1.95 14.29 -6.41
C THR A 65 1.46 13.50 -7.61
N LEU A 66 0.14 13.35 -7.72
CA LEU A 66 -0.44 12.82 -8.95
C LEU A 66 -0.11 13.76 -10.12
N PRO A 67 0.30 13.22 -11.28
CA PRO A 67 0.41 14.00 -12.50
C PRO A 67 -0.92 14.66 -12.86
N ASN A 68 -0.85 15.71 -13.68
CA ASN A 68 -2.06 16.29 -14.23
C ASN A 68 -2.64 15.32 -15.28
N ALA A 69 -3.88 14.89 -15.07
CA ALA A 69 -4.57 13.94 -15.96
C ALA A 69 -4.70 14.46 -17.41
N THR A 70 -4.76 15.77 -17.61
CA THR A 70 -4.88 16.36 -18.95
C THR A 70 -3.62 16.22 -19.78
N ASP A 71 -2.48 15.99 -19.13
CA ASP A 71 -1.19 15.88 -19.80
C ASP A 71 -0.95 14.46 -20.33
N LEU A 72 -1.90 13.54 -20.07
CA LEU A 72 -1.91 12.13 -20.46
C LEU A 72 -0.53 11.45 -20.37
N PRO A 73 0.19 11.58 -19.24
CA PRO A 73 1.52 11.03 -19.14
C PRO A 73 1.45 9.51 -19.08
N GLU A 74 2.31 8.83 -19.85
CA GLU A 74 2.40 7.36 -19.90
C GLU A 74 2.90 6.76 -18.57
N ASN A 75 3.60 7.55 -17.75
CA ASN A 75 4.20 7.13 -16.48
C ASN A 75 4.08 8.22 -15.39
N GLY A 76 4.53 7.91 -14.17
CA GLY A 76 4.62 8.88 -13.05
C GLY A 76 3.44 8.91 -12.09
N TRP A 77 2.41 8.08 -12.31
CA TRP A 77 1.27 7.96 -11.41
C TRP A 77 1.58 7.16 -10.15
N GLY A 78 2.44 6.15 -10.24
CA GLY A 78 2.62 5.13 -9.20
C GLY A 78 3.02 5.69 -7.84
N LEU A 79 4.04 6.55 -7.78
CA LEU A 79 4.46 7.17 -6.51
C LEU A 79 3.37 8.06 -5.90
N GLY A 80 2.65 8.82 -6.73
CA GLY A 80 1.54 9.67 -6.28
C GLY A 80 0.35 8.85 -5.77
N LEU A 81 0.04 7.72 -6.41
CA LEU A 81 -1.00 6.79 -5.97
C LEU A 81 -0.62 6.13 -4.65
N ILE A 82 0.62 5.68 -4.51
CA ILE A 82 1.12 5.09 -3.26
C ILE A 82 1.03 6.12 -2.13
N ASN A 83 1.45 7.37 -2.37
CA ASN A 83 1.37 8.44 -1.38
C ASN A 83 -0.07 8.79 -0.98
N LEU A 84 -0.99 8.81 -1.96
CA LEU A 84 -2.40 9.10 -1.72
C LEU A 84 -3.11 7.99 -0.93
N LEU A 85 -2.75 6.73 -1.20
CA LEU A 85 -3.46 5.58 -0.66
C LEU A 85 -2.85 5.07 0.65
N ALA A 86 -1.55 5.21 0.87
CA ALA A 86 -0.90 4.83 2.11
C ALA A 86 -1.25 5.81 3.24
N ASP A 87 -1.40 5.30 4.46
CA ASP A 87 -1.48 6.16 5.65
C ASP A 87 -0.08 6.39 6.26
N ASP A 88 0.84 5.45 6.07
CA ASP A 88 2.26 5.64 6.37
C ASP A 88 3.16 4.76 5.48
N ILE A 89 4.37 5.22 5.20
CA ILE A 89 5.38 4.52 4.38
C ILE A 89 6.73 4.68 5.07
N ASN A 90 7.42 3.58 5.36
CA ASN A 90 8.78 3.58 5.89
C ASN A 90 9.71 2.78 4.99
N LEU A 91 10.88 3.35 4.71
CA LEU A 91 11.90 2.75 3.87
C LEU A 91 13.15 2.49 4.69
N SER A 92 13.77 1.34 4.47
CA SER A 92 15.09 1.03 5.03
C SER A 92 15.87 0.14 4.08
N ARG A 93 17.19 0.20 4.17
CA ARG A 93 18.09 -0.71 3.44
C ARG A 93 19.11 -1.30 4.40
N ASN A 94 19.27 -2.61 4.39
CA ASN A 94 20.26 -3.33 5.19
C ASN A 94 20.92 -4.43 4.36
N GLN A 95 22.25 -4.46 4.30
CA GLN A 95 23.03 -5.50 3.58
C GLN A 95 22.50 -5.76 2.15
N ASN A 96 22.21 -4.69 1.41
CA ASN A 96 21.62 -4.70 0.06
C ASN A 96 20.16 -5.14 -0.07
N ILE A 97 19.48 -5.40 1.04
CA ILE A 97 18.05 -5.65 1.06
C ILE A 97 17.32 -4.35 1.32
N ASN A 98 16.56 -3.89 0.34
CA ASN A 98 15.57 -2.85 0.52
C ASN A 98 14.37 -3.42 1.29
N THR A 99 13.76 -2.60 2.15
CA THR A 99 12.51 -2.92 2.83
C THR A 99 11.60 -1.72 2.75
N ILE A 100 10.46 -1.89 2.08
CA ILE A 100 9.36 -0.94 2.00
C ILE A 100 8.24 -1.45 2.90
N GLN A 101 7.95 -0.72 3.98
CA GLN A 101 6.81 -1.01 4.85
C GLN A 101 5.73 0.04 4.63
N ILE A 102 4.52 -0.41 4.30
CA ILE A 102 3.37 0.45 4.08
C ILE A 102 2.28 0.08 5.06
N THR A 103 1.73 1.08 5.72
CA THR A 103 0.58 0.93 6.63
C THR A 103 -0.65 1.53 6.00
N LYS A 104 -1.73 0.76 5.99
CA LYS A 104 -3.08 1.22 5.63
C LYS A 104 -4.00 1.03 6.82
N LEU A 105 -4.63 2.09 7.31
CA LEU A 105 -5.64 2.02 8.36
C LEU A 105 -6.92 1.37 7.79
N ARG A 106 -7.52 0.51 8.60
CA ARG A 106 -8.85 -0.04 8.32
C ARG A 106 -9.84 0.92 8.94
N ASN A 107 -10.62 1.61 8.10
CA ASN A 107 -11.77 2.34 8.61
C ASN A 107 -12.71 1.34 9.27
N GLN A 108 -12.73 1.32 10.60
CA GLN A 108 -13.73 0.58 11.35
C GLN A 108 -15.07 1.21 11.00
N THR A 109 -15.98 0.42 10.44
CA THR A 109 -17.38 0.80 10.43
C THR A 109 -17.76 0.97 11.89
N VAL A 110 -18.00 2.21 12.33
CA VAL A 110 -18.56 2.46 13.66
C VAL A 110 -19.81 1.60 13.77
N SER A 111 -19.80 0.62 14.67
CA SER A 111 -21.00 -0.11 15.03
C SER A 111 -21.96 0.91 15.63
N GLY A 112 -22.97 1.29 14.84
CA GLY A 112 -24.11 2.07 15.33
C GLY A 112 -24.74 1.38 16.55
N PRO A 113 -25.40 2.15 17.44
CA PRO A 113 -25.73 1.71 18.78
C PRO A 113 -26.59 0.45 18.74
N SER A 114 -26.25 -0.49 19.61
CA SER A 114 -27.06 -1.67 19.90
C SER A 114 -28.45 -1.27 20.37
N THR A 115 -29.42 -1.22 19.44
CA THR A 115 -30.84 -1.22 19.79
C THR A 115 -31.27 -2.66 20.03
N CYS A 116 -31.02 -3.09 21.26
CA CYS A 116 -31.89 -4.07 21.90
C CYS A 116 -33.23 -3.37 22.15
N GLN A 117 -34.28 -3.74 21.41
CA GLN A 117 -35.62 -3.91 21.99
C GLN A 117 -36.52 -4.71 21.05
N SER A 118 -36.84 -5.91 21.52
CA SER A 118 -37.91 -6.78 21.04
C SER A 118 -39.25 -6.22 21.51
N THR A 119 -40.20 -6.08 20.60
CA THR A 119 -41.63 -6.19 20.91
C THR A 119 -42.34 -6.87 19.74
N TYR A 120 -42.58 -8.16 19.89
CA TYR A 120 -43.60 -8.90 19.15
C TYR A 120 -44.98 -8.30 19.46
N GLN A 121 -45.77 -8.01 18.43
CA GLN A 121 -47.23 -8.10 18.49
C GLN A 121 -47.72 -8.88 17.28
N ALA A 122 -48.38 -10.00 17.57
CA ALA A 122 -49.11 -10.82 16.61
C ALA A 122 -50.46 -10.17 16.29
N PHE A 123 -50.90 -10.30 15.03
CA PHE A 123 -52.30 -10.14 14.64
C PHE A 123 -52.96 -11.51 14.59
#